data_AF-A0A432K043-F1
#
_entry.id   AF-A0A432K043-F1
#
_cell.length_a   1.000
_cell.length_b   1.000
_cell.length_c   1.000
_cell.angle_alpha   90.00
_cell.angle_beta   90.00
_cell.angle_gamma   90.00
#
_symmetry.space_group_name_H-M   'P 1'
#
loop_
_entity.id
_entity.type
_entity.pdbx_description
1 polymer ?
#
loop_
_entity_poly.entity_id
_entity_poly.type
_entity_poly.pdbx_seq_one_letter_code
_entity_poly.pdbx_strand_id
1 'polypeptide(L)'
;MSETIEIQEQSTNDSWQPFVGDETMDLLRTKGFANHDGSLNDSGNRVLDETYRVMQACGSPLVSENHDTGIVIGYVQSGKTLSFTTLTALARDNNYQVVIVIAGTSVNLVNQSTERLRKDLRVNDRYGLDQKWALFKNPDSTEEFDQLEMLLDQWRDPYYPNDRCRTALLTVMKNGPRLRNITQLLSGLNLEGVPTLIIDDEGDQASLNTRARQAAREGIDIEDLSENEVSTIYRRINGLKAIFPHHTFLQYTATPQANLFINIVDRLSPNFIKLLTPGVEYTGGIQFFRENAHLIEEIPLNDIPTATNPLHAPPESLIRAVQVFFLGVVAGEIQRNQQNRSMIVHPSRLQEDHSTYFNWVRGMGQSWARLLESDDETEKNELLEEFRDAYNDLHLTVGDSLPLFEDLTGHHLIHVIKYTPVIEVNSRRGPTPQIPWQNNYSWILVGGQSMDRGFTVEGLTVTYMPRNLGVGNVDTVQQRARFFGYKKGYINYCRVFLDPITIDAYNGIIEHEQDVRNRLEEYDI
;
A
#
# COMPACT_ATOMS: atom_id res chain seq x y z
N MET A 1 12.17 -28.71 17.13
CA MET A 1 12.03 -29.56 15.93
C MET A 1 11.99 -28.61 14.74
N SER A 2 12.91 -28.76 13.80
CA SER A 2 12.93 -27.98 12.57
C SER A 2 11.79 -28.46 11.68
N GLU A 3 10.70 -27.70 11.61
CA GLU A 3 9.63 -27.96 10.65
C GLU A 3 10.22 -27.74 9.25
N THR A 4 10.25 -28.82 8.47
CA THR A 4 10.75 -28.84 7.10
C THR A 4 9.54 -28.59 6.21
N ILE A 5 9.59 -27.52 5.42
CA ILE A 5 8.52 -27.09 4.54
C ILE A 5 8.57 -27.99 3.29
N GLU A 6 7.56 -28.85 3.09
CA GLU A 6 7.33 -29.54 1.82
C GLU A 6 6.15 -28.87 1.09
N ILE A 7 6.46 -28.10 0.05
CA ILE A 7 5.46 -27.65 -0.93
C ILE A 7 5.39 -28.76 -1.99
N GLN A 8 4.25 -29.44 -2.09
CA GLN A 8 4.05 -30.46 -3.13
C GLN A 8 3.80 -29.78 -4.48
N GLU A 9 4.60 -30.12 -5.50
CA GLU A 9 4.29 -29.85 -6.90
C GLU A 9 2.97 -30.57 -7.26
N GLN A 10 1.84 -29.87 -7.22
CA GLN A 10 0.65 -30.34 -7.91
C GLN A 10 0.75 -29.97 -9.40
N SER A 11 0.53 -31.00 -10.22
CA SER A 11 0.59 -31.01 -11.67
C SER A 11 0.09 -29.72 -12.29
N THR A 12 0.97 -29.10 -13.08
CA THR A 12 0.68 -28.05 -14.06
C THR A 12 -0.71 -28.22 -14.66
N ASN A 13 -1.63 -27.31 -14.35
CA ASN A 13 -2.75 -27.02 -15.26
C ASN A 13 -2.14 -26.90 -16.66
N ASP A 14 -2.64 -27.64 -17.65
CA ASP A 14 -2.25 -27.51 -19.06
C ASP A 14 -2.11 -26.01 -19.36
N SER A 15 -0.88 -25.52 -19.52
CA SER A 15 -0.56 -24.10 -19.32
C SER A 15 -1.22 -23.25 -20.39
N TRP A 16 -2.47 -22.86 -20.13
CA TRP A 16 -3.23 -22.00 -21.02
C TRP A 16 -2.43 -20.72 -21.21
N GLN A 17 -2.56 -20.14 -22.40
CA GLN A 17 -1.83 -18.93 -22.76
C GLN A 17 -2.83 -17.77 -22.68
N PRO A 18 -2.76 -16.92 -21.64
CA PRO A 18 -3.57 -15.73 -21.58
C PRO A 18 -3.39 -14.88 -22.83
N PHE A 19 -4.47 -14.27 -23.27
CA PHE A 19 -4.47 -13.26 -24.30
C PHE A 19 -4.28 -11.88 -23.66
N VAL A 20 -3.31 -11.10 -24.15
CA VAL A 20 -3.14 -9.69 -23.75
C VAL A 20 -3.86 -8.83 -24.77
N GLY A 21 -4.94 -8.19 -24.35
CA GLY A 21 -5.79 -7.37 -25.20
C GLY A 21 -5.65 -5.87 -24.93
N ASP A 22 -6.56 -5.11 -25.53
CA ASP A 22 -6.56 -3.65 -25.48
C ASP A 22 -6.80 -3.11 -24.05
N GLU A 23 -7.56 -3.82 -23.20
CA GLU A 23 -7.80 -3.37 -21.83
C GLU A 23 -6.50 -3.30 -21.04
N THR A 24 -5.68 -4.34 -21.14
CA THR A 24 -4.38 -4.42 -20.46
C THR A 24 -3.40 -3.39 -21.03
N MET A 25 -3.30 -3.32 -22.36
CA MET A 25 -2.33 -2.43 -23.02
C MET A 25 -2.64 -0.96 -22.77
N ASP A 26 -3.91 -0.57 -22.86
CA ASP A 26 -4.31 0.81 -22.64
C ASP A 26 -4.19 1.24 -21.18
N LEU A 27 -4.46 0.34 -20.23
CA LEU A 27 -4.19 0.59 -18.81
C LEU A 27 -2.72 0.96 -18.64
N LEU A 28 -1.80 0.10 -19.10
CA LEU A 28 -0.36 0.34 -18.94
C LEU A 28 0.09 1.64 -19.63
N ARG A 29 -0.42 1.94 -20.83
CA ARG A 29 -0.16 3.21 -21.53
C ARG A 29 -0.64 4.42 -20.73
N THR A 30 -1.87 4.38 -20.22
CA THR A 30 -2.48 5.47 -19.44
C THR A 30 -1.74 5.70 -18.11
N LYS A 31 -1.12 4.66 -17.54
CA LYS A 31 -0.27 4.76 -16.36
C LYS A 31 1.14 5.28 -16.65
N GLY A 32 1.44 5.63 -17.90
CA GLY A 32 2.74 6.19 -18.30
C GLY A 32 3.82 5.16 -18.57
N PHE A 33 3.45 3.89 -18.79
CA PHE A 33 4.41 2.83 -19.13
C PHE A 33 4.67 2.69 -20.63
N ALA A 34 4.38 3.72 -21.41
CA ALA A 34 4.59 3.74 -22.85
C ALA A 34 5.74 4.66 -23.27
N ASN A 35 6.51 4.22 -24.24
CA ASN A 35 7.46 5.03 -25.00
C ASN A 35 6.71 6.00 -25.93
N HIS A 36 7.43 6.95 -26.53
CA HIS A 36 6.85 7.90 -27.48
C HIS A 36 6.23 7.26 -28.73
N ASP A 37 6.63 6.04 -29.07
CA ASP A 37 6.09 5.26 -30.20
C ASP A 37 4.87 4.40 -29.80
N GLY A 38 4.43 4.45 -28.53
CA GLY A 38 3.30 3.68 -28.01
C GLY A 38 3.62 2.24 -27.58
N SER A 39 4.86 1.79 -27.76
CA SER A 39 5.35 0.51 -27.19
C SER A 39 5.54 0.63 -25.68
N LEU A 40 5.49 -0.49 -24.95
CA LEU A 40 5.75 -0.46 -23.51
C LEU A 40 7.24 -0.25 -23.22
N ASN A 41 7.54 0.58 -22.22
CA ASN A 41 8.89 0.72 -21.67
C ASN A 41 9.24 -0.49 -20.78
N ASP A 42 10.50 -0.59 -20.34
CA ASP A 42 11.00 -1.74 -19.56
C ASP A 42 10.19 -1.99 -18.27
N SER A 43 9.76 -0.91 -17.60
CA SER A 43 8.90 -1.00 -16.42
C SER A 43 7.51 -1.56 -16.77
N GLY A 44 6.94 -1.12 -17.89
CA GLY A 44 5.69 -1.65 -18.43
C GLY A 44 5.76 -3.11 -18.81
N ASN A 45 6.81 -3.50 -19.53
CA ASN A 45 7.04 -4.89 -19.92
C ASN A 45 7.21 -5.80 -18.71
N ARG A 46 7.90 -5.35 -17.65
CA ARG A 46 8.02 -6.09 -16.40
C ARG A 46 6.67 -6.31 -15.72
N VAL A 47 5.90 -5.24 -15.55
CA VAL A 47 4.56 -5.33 -14.92
C VAL A 47 3.67 -6.28 -15.72
N LEU A 48 3.71 -6.18 -17.06
CA LEU A 48 2.96 -7.06 -17.94
C LEU A 48 3.40 -8.52 -17.79
N ASP A 49 4.70 -8.81 -17.87
CA ASP A 49 5.25 -10.17 -17.78
C ASP A 49 4.94 -10.84 -16.43
N GLU A 50 5.17 -10.15 -15.32
CA GLU A 50 4.86 -10.68 -13.98
C GLU A 50 3.35 -10.93 -13.81
N THR A 51 2.51 -10.00 -14.27
CA THR A 51 1.05 -10.14 -14.21
C THR A 51 0.54 -11.25 -15.13
N TYR A 52 1.17 -11.40 -16.30
CA TYR A 52 0.87 -12.46 -17.26
C TYR A 52 1.10 -13.83 -16.64
N ARG A 53 2.25 -14.01 -15.98
CA ARG A 53 2.58 -15.22 -15.25
C ARG A 53 1.62 -15.50 -14.10
N VAL A 54 1.14 -14.47 -13.40
CA VAL A 54 0.08 -14.63 -12.39
C VAL A 54 -1.22 -15.14 -13.05
N MET A 55 -1.60 -14.58 -14.20
CA MET A 55 -2.79 -15.02 -14.93
C MET A 55 -2.65 -16.45 -15.46
N GLN A 56 -1.46 -16.85 -15.93
CA GLN A 56 -1.20 -18.23 -16.37
C GLN A 56 -1.47 -19.27 -15.26
N ALA A 57 -1.22 -18.90 -14.00
CA ALA A 57 -1.49 -19.73 -12.84
C ALA A 57 -2.98 -19.69 -12.40
N CYS A 58 -3.77 -18.73 -12.88
CA CYS A 58 -5.21 -18.72 -12.67
C CYS A 58 -5.91 -19.77 -13.55
N GLY A 59 -7.13 -20.17 -13.18
CA GLY A 59 -7.89 -21.16 -13.91
C GLY A 59 -8.32 -20.69 -15.30
N SER A 60 -8.07 -21.48 -16.34
CA SER A 60 -8.48 -21.12 -17.70
C SER A 60 -9.99 -20.85 -17.79
N PRO A 61 -10.44 -19.75 -18.41
CA PRO A 61 -11.87 -19.47 -18.60
C PRO A 61 -12.58 -20.48 -19.53
N LEU A 62 -11.81 -21.38 -20.16
CA LEU A 62 -12.31 -22.42 -21.06
C LEU A 62 -12.70 -23.72 -20.33
N VAL A 63 -12.31 -23.87 -19.07
CA VAL A 63 -12.73 -25.02 -18.24
C VAL A 63 -13.99 -24.68 -17.45
N SER A 64 -14.77 -25.69 -17.08
CA SER A 64 -16.03 -25.49 -16.35
C SER A 64 -15.85 -25.27 -14.85
N GLU A 65 -14.77 -25.82 -14.27
CA GLU A 65 -14.50 -25.78 -12.83
C GLU A 65 -13.04 -25.42 -12.57
N ASN A 66 -12.83 -24.64 -11.50
CA ASN A 66 -11.50 -24.25 -11.01
C ASN A 66 -11.61 -23.78 -9.55
N HIS A 67 -10.63 -24.13 -8.72
CA HIS A 67 -10.64 -23.78 -7.29
C HIS A 67 -9.27 -23.32 -6.77
N ASP A 68 -8.47 -22.70 -7.64
CA ASP A 68 -7.11 -22.31 -7.29
C ASP A 68 -7.08 -21.19 -6.25
N THR A 69 -6.08 -21.28 -5.39
CA THR A 69 -5.69 -20.24 -4.45
C THR A 69 -4.24 -19.89 -4.70
N GLY A 70 -3.92 -18.61 -4.89
CA GLY A 70 -2.56 -18.15 -5.08
C GLY A 70 -2.20 -17.04 -4.10
N ILE A 71 -0.92 -16.90 -3.82
CA ILE A 71 -0.39 -15.76 -3.07
C ILE A 71 0.56 -14.96 -3.96
N VAL A 72 0.33 -13.65 -4.03
CA VAL A 72 1.17 -12.72 -4.77
C VAL A 72 1.90 -11.82 -3.78
N ILE A 73 3.22 -11.95 -3.75
CA ILE A 73 4.08 -11.36 -2.72
C ILE A 73 4.93 -10.26 -3.34
N GLY A 74 4.80 -9.05 -2.82
CA GLY A 74 5.64 -7.93 -3.24
C GLY A 74 5.97 -7.03 -2.06
N TYR A 75 7.12 -6.34 -2.10
CA TYR A 75 7.56 -5.46 -1.03
C TYR A 75 6.53 -4.40 -0.65
N VAL A 76 6.64 -3.83 0.55
CA VAL A 76 5.79 -2.71 0.99
C VAL A 76 5.90 -1.55 -0.01
N GLN A 77 4.75 -1.08 -0.53
CA GLN A 77 4.68 -0.04 -1.56
C GLN A 77 5.42 -0.32 -2.89
N SER A 78 5.62 -1.59 -3.24
CA SER A 78 6.26 -1.99 -4.51
C SER A 78 5.39 -1.85 -5.76
N GLY A 79 4.08 -1.60 -5.61
CA GLY A 79 3.16 -1.55 -6.75
C GLY A 79 2.20 -2.75 -6.86
N LYS A 80 1.98 -3.52 -5.78
CA LYS A 80 0.94 -4.58 -5.71
C LYS A 80 -0.41 -4.17 -6.29
N THR A 81 -0.86 -2.94 -6.01
CA THR A 81 -2.12 -2.44 -6.56
C THR A 81 -2.10 -2.31 -8.08
N LEU A 82 -0.98 -1.88 -8.67
CA LEU A 82 -0.84 -1.85 -10.12
C LEU A 82 -0.88 -3.26 -10.69
N SER A 83 -0.22 -4.23 -10.03
CA SER A 83 -0.25 -5.64 -10.43
C SER A 83 -1.67 -6.20 -10.45
N PHE A 84 -2.45 -6.10 -9.35
CA PHE A 84 -3.80 -6.66 -9.37
C PHE A 84 -4.77 -5.88 -10.27
N THR A 85 -4.54 -4.58 -10.50
CA THR A 85 -5.34 -3.79 -11.46
C THR A 85 -5.04 -4.23 -12.89
N THR A 86 -3.76 -4.49 -13.21
CA THR A 86 -3.33 -5.05 -14.49
C THR A 86 -3.88 -6.46 -14.67
N LEU A 87 -3.88 -7.27 -13.61
CA LEU A 87 -4.46 -8.61 -13.62
C LEU A 87 -5.96 -8.56 -13.88
N THR A 88 -6.66 -7.59 -13.30
CA THR A 88 -8.09 -7.35 -13.51
C THR A 88 -8.35 -7.04 -14.99
N ALA A 89 -7.58 -6.13 -15.59
CA ALA A 89 -7.68 -5.84 -17.03
C ALA A 89 -7.41 -7.08 -17.89
N LEU A 90 -6.38 -7.86 -17.54
CA LEU A 90 -6.05 -9.11 -18.22
C LEU A 90 -7.16 -10.16 -18.07
N ALA A 91 -7.84 -10.21 -16.94
CA ALA A 91 -9.00 -11.06 -16.72
C ALA A 91 -10.14 -10.70 -17.71
N ARG A 92 -10.39 -9.41 -17.92
CA ARG A 92 -11.38 -8.95 -18.91
C ARG A 92 -10.99 -9.32 -20.33
N ASP A 93 -9.72 -9.19 -20.70
CA ASP A 93 -9.22 -9.61 -22.02
C ASP A 93 -9.40 -11.12 -22.24
N ASN A 94 -9.42 -11.90 -21.15
CA ASN A 94 -9.61 -13.34 -21.15
C ASN A 94 -11.04 -13.78 -20.75
N ASN A 95 -12.04 -12.91 -20.91
CA ASN A 95 -13.46 -13.23 -20.69
C ASN A 95 -13.81 -13.72 -19.27
N TYR A 96 -13.04 -13.35 -18.25
CA TYR A 96 -13.53 -13.45 -16.87
C TYR A 96 -14.76 -12.55 -16.72
N GLN A 97 -15.84 -13.14 -16.23
CA GLN A 97 -17.14 -12.50 -16.20
C GLN A 97 -17.34 -11.70 -14.90
N VAL A 98 -16.67 -12.14 -13.82
CA VAL A 98 -16.75 -11.53 -12.49
C VAL A 98 -15.33 -11.33 -11.94
N VAL A 99 -15.07 -10.12 -11.44
CA VAL A 99 -13.88 -9.81 -10.64
C VAL A 99 -14.33 -9.22 -9.30
N ILE A 100 -13.94 -9.83 -8.19
CA ILE A 100 -14.25 -9.37 -6.84
C ILE A 100 -12.96 -8.91 -6.15
N VAL A 101 -12.90 -7.64 -5.76
CA VAL A 101 -11.78 -7.07 -4.99
C VAL A 101 -12.23 -6.81 -3.56
N ILE A 102 -11.63 -7.52 -2.61
CA ILE A 102 -11.83 -7.35 -1.17
C ILE A 102 -10.90 -6.22 -0.69
N ALA A 103 -11.43 -5.01 -0.57
CA ALA A 103 -10.68 -3.75 -0.52
C ALA A 103 -10.34 -3.24 0.91
N GLY A 104 -9.88 -4.13 1.79
CA GLY A 104 -9.49 -3.78 3.17
C GLY A 104 -10.67 -3.58 4.14
N THR A 105 -10.36 -3.18 5.38
CA THR A 105 -11.30 -3.25 6.53
C THR A 105 -12.05 -1.95 6.87
N SER A 106 -11.68 -0.81 6.27
CA SER A 106 -12.27 0.50 6.58
C SER A 106 -12.96 1.13 5.38
N VAL A 107 -13.94 2.01 5.63
CA VAL A 107 -14.68 2.73 4.58
C VAL A 107 -13.74 3.54 3.68
N ASN A 108 -12.73 4.19 4.26
CA ASN A 108 -11.79 5.00 3.50
C ASN A 108 -10.92 4.15 2.56
N LEU A 109 -10.43 3.00 3.04
CA LEU A 109 -9.67 2.06 2.20
C LEU A 109 -10.50 1.58 1.02
N VAL A 110 -11.72 1.14 1.29
CA VAL A 110 -12.62 0.65 0.23
C VAL A 110 -12.93 1.76 -0.77
N ASN A 111 -13.22 2.98 -0.32
CA ASN A 111 -13.46 4.12 -1.20
C ASN A 111 -12.25 4.42 -2.09
N GLN A 112 -11.05 4.43 -1.52
CA GLN A 112 -9.82 4.70 -2.24
C GLN A 112 -9.50 3.62 -3.28
N SER A 113 -9.59 2.33 -2.90
CA SER A 113 -9.37 1.23 -3.84
C SER A 113 -10.42 1.20 -4.94
N THR A 114 -11.69 1.49 -4.61
CA THR A 114 -12.77 1.57 -5.60
C THR A 114 -12.52 2.69 -6.60
N GLU A 115 -12.18 3.90 -6.13
CA GLU A 115 -11.94 5.03 -7.01
C GLU A 115 -10.68 4.83 -7.85
N ARG A 116 -9.64 4.20 -7.29
CA ARG A 116 -8.43 3.84 -8.04
C ARG A 116 -8.75 2.85 -9.16
N LEU A 117 -9.48 1.77 -8.87
CA LEU A 117 -9.90 0.80 -9.90
C LEU A 117 -10.78 1.44 -10.95
N ARG A 118 -11.76 2.26 -10.54
CA ARG A 118 -12.65 3.00 -11.43
C ARG A 118 -11.87 3.87 -12.42
N LYS A 119 -10.90 4.65 -11.92
CA LYS A 119 -10.06 5.54 -12.72
C LYS A 119 -9.13 4.73 -13.63
N ASP A 120 -8.37 3.80 -13.06
CA ASP A 120 -7.33 3.06 -13.79
C ASP A 120 -7.95 2.16 -14.88
N LEU A 121 -9.10 1.54 -14.64
CA LEU A 121 -9.83 0.73 -15.63
C LEU A 121 -10.77 1.56 -16.54
N ARG A 122 -10.74 2.89 -16.42
CA ARG A 122 -11.51 3.83 -17.26
C ARG A 122 -13.02 3.54 -17.24
N VAL A 123 -13.56 3.13 -16.08
CA VAL A 123 -14.94 2.67 -15.92
C VAL A 123 -15.95 3.77 -16.28
N ASN A 124 -15.60 5.03 -16.04
CA ASN A 124 -16.47 6.19 -16.30
C ASN A 124 -16.08 6.98 -17.56
N ASP A 125 -14.98 6.63 -18.24
CA ASP A 125 -14.47 7.39 -19.38
C ASP A 125 -15.07 6.90 -20.71
N ARG A 126 -15.86 5.83 -20.66
CA ARG A 126 -16.44 5.15 -21.83
C ARG A 126 -17.95 5.23 -21.82
N TYR A 127 -18.53 5.13 -23.02
CA TYR A 127 -19.96 5.25 -23.22
C TYR A 127 -20.45 4.19 -24.22
N GLY A 128 -21.69 3.74 -24.05
CA GLY A 128 -22.36 2.84 -24.99
C GLY A 128 -21.63 1.51 -25.17
N LEU A 129 -21.32 1.16 -26.42
CA LEU A 129 -20.76 -0.14 -26.80
C LEU A 129 -19.29 -0.33 -26.38
N ASP A 130 -18.60 0.73 -25.98
CA ASP A 130 -17.21 0.66 -25.50
C ASP A 130 -17.13 0.37 -23.98
N GLN A 131 -18.28 0.33 -23.29
CA GLN A 131 -18.29 0.01 -21.87
C GLN A 131 -17.88 -1.44 -21.65
N LYS A 132 -16.75 -1.67 -20.98
CA LYS A 132 -16.24 -3.02 -20.66
C LYS A 132 -16.55 -3.48 -19.23
N TRP A 133 -16.93 -2.56 -18.36
CA TRP A 133 -17.03 -2.77 -16.91
C TRP A 133 -18.41 -2.37 -16.38
N ALA A 134 -18.93 -3.14 -15.44
CA ALA A 134 -20.02 -2.75 -14.56
C ALA A 134 -19.52 -2.79 -13.11
N LEU A 135 -19.36 -1.62 -12.49
CA LEU A 135 -18.77 -1.49 -11.17
C LEU A 135 -19.85 -1.48 -10.08
N PHE A 136 -19.73 -2.40 -9.12
CA PHE A 136 -20.62 -2.52 -7.96
C PHE A 136 -19.82 -2.36 -6.67
N LYS A 137 -20.22 -1.44 -5.80
CA LYS A 137 -19.50 -1.16 -4.55
C LYS A 137 -20.33 -1.59 -3.35
N ASN A 138 -19.88 -2.65 -2.68
CA ASN A 138 -20.61 -3.31 -1.58
C ASN A 138 -22.07 -3.60 -1.93
N PRO A 139 -22.37 -4.25 -3.07
CA PRO A 139 -23.75 -4.39 -3.51
C PRO A 139 -24.57 -5.18 -2.50
N ASP A 140 -25.79 -4.71 -2.23
CA ASP A 140 -26.70 -5.27 -1.24
C ASP A 140 -28.19 -5.08 -1.60
N SER A 141 -28.49 -4.62 -2.82
CA SER A 141 -29.85 -4.32 -3.29
C SER A 141 -30.36 -5.29 -4.36
N THR A 142 -31.69 -5.37 -4.50
CA THR A 142 -32.35 -6.12 -5.58
C THR A 142 -32.02 -5.55 -6.96
N GLU A 143 -31.89 -4.23 -7.10
CA GLU A 143 -31.51 -3.60 -8.37
C GLU A 143 -30.12 -4.05 -8.84
N GLU A 144 -29.17 -4.19 -7.92
CA GLU A 144 -27.83 -4.70 -8.23
C GLU A 144 -27.86 -6.20 -8.56
N PHE A 145 -28.73 -6.97 -7.90
CA PHE A 145 -28.96 -8.37 -8.24
C PHE A 145 -29.46 -8.51 -9.69
N ASP A 146 -30.52 -7.79 -10.07
CA ASP A 146 -31.09 -7.84 -11.41
C ASP A 146 -30.07 -7.42 -12.48
N GLN A 147 -29.24 -6.41 -12.17
CA GLN A 147 -28.16 -5.98 -13.06
C GLN A 147 -27.07 -7.05 -13.23
N LEU A 148 -26.67 -7.72 -12.15
CA LEU A 148 -25.70 -8.81 -12.20
C LEU A 148 -26.24 -10.00 -12.98
N GLU A 149 -27.49 -10.40 -12.74
CA GLU A 149 -28.16 -11.48 -13.48
C GLU A 149 -28.18 -11.17 -14.99
N MET A 150 -28.61 -9.98 -15.37
CA MET A 150 -28.63 -9.53 -16.77
C MET A 150 -27.23 -9.59 -17.41
N LEU A 151 -26.18 -9.19 -16.70
CA LEU A 151 -24.81 -9.24 -17.21
C LEU A 151 -24.35 -10.68 -17.47
N LEU A 152 -24.61 -11.59 -16.54
CA LEU A 152 -24.26 -13.00 -16.70
C LEU A 152 -25.07 -13.67 -17.81
N ASP A 153 -26.35 -13.30 -17.96
CA ASP A 153 -27.17 -13.76 -19.07
C ASP A 153 -26.64 -13.31 -20.44
N GLN A 154 -26.12 -12.08 -20.55
CA GLN A 154 -25.46 -11.62 -21.78
C GLN A 154 -24.24 -12.47 -22.15
N TRP A 155 -23.44 -12.88 -21.17
CA TRP A 155 -22.31 -13.78 -21.40
C TRP A 155 -22.74 -15.20 -21.81
N ARG A 156 -23.93 -15.64 -21.37
CA ARG A 156 -24.49 -16.95 -21.72
C ARG A 156 -25.17 -16.98 -23.08
N ASP A 157 -25.63 -15.84 -23.58
CA ASP A 157 -26.32 -15.76 -24.87
C ASP A 157 -25.31 -15.92 -26.03
N PRO A 158 -25.34 -17.05 -26.77
CA PRO A 158 -24.38 -17.30 -27.86
C PRO A 158 -24.58 -16.35 -29.06
N TYR A 159 -25.68 -15.61 -29.10
CA TYR A 159 -25.98 -14.61 -30.14
C TYR A 159 -25.65 -13.19 -29.70
N TYR A 160 -25.37 -12.96 -28.41
CA TYR A 160 -24.93 -11.67 -27.94
C TYR A 160 -23.42 -11.49 -28.20
N PRO A 161 -22.98 -10.37 -28.82
CA PRO A 161 -21.56 -10.20 -29.13
C PRO A 161 -20.69 -10.09 -27.87
N ASN A 162 -19.68 -10.97 -27.73
CA ASN A 162 -18.76 -10.99 -26.58
C ASN A 162 -18.01 -9.66 -26.35
N ASP A 163 -17.74 -8.90 -27.42
CA ASP A 163 -17.10 -7.59 -27.35
C ASP A 163 -17.96 -6.54 -26.63
N ARG A 164 -19.28 -6.78 -26.57
CA ARG A 164 -20.28 -5.94 -25.87
C ARG A 164 -20.59 -6.43 -24.46
N CYS A 165 -20.20 -7.66 -24.11
CA CYS A 165 -20.37 -8.14 -22.75
C CYS A 165 -19.50 -7.32 -21.79
N ARG A 166 -20.03 -7.06 -20.59
CA ARG A 166 -19.30 -6.33 -19.54
C ARG A 166 -18.89 -7.30 -18.44
N THR A 167 -17.69 -7.12 -17.90
CA THR A 167 -17.26 -7.83 -16.69
C THR A 167 -17.80 -7.09 -15.47
N ALA A 168 -18.41 -7.83 -14.56
CA ALA A 168 -18.84 -7.31 -13.27
C ALA A 168 -17.62 -7.12 -12.38
N LEU A 169 -17.33 -5.88 -11.99
CA LEU A 169 -16.27 -5.52 -11.07
C LEU A 169 -16.88 -5.16 -9.72
N LEU A 170 -16.66 -6.00 -8.72
CA LEU A 170 -17.22 -5.83 -7.38
C LEU A 170 -16.13 -5.41 -6.41
N THR A 171 -16.32 -4.30 -5.71
CA THR A 171 -15.43 -3.88 -4.61
C THR A 171 -16.14 -4.06 -3.28
N VAL A 172 -15.62 -4.93 -2.42
CA VAL A 172 -16.28 -5.35 -1.17
C VAL A 172 -15.39 -5.04 0.03
N MET A 173 -15.98 -4.51 1.10
CA MET A 173 -15.28 -4.32 2.36
C MET A 173 -15.00 -5.66 3.05
N LYS A 174 -13.77 -5.83 3.56
CA LYS A 174 -13.34 -6.97 4.36
C LYS A 174 -13.94 -6.92 5.77
N ASN A 175 -15.25 -7.14 5.87
CA ASN A 175 -15.94 -7.30 7.14
C ASN A 175 -17.02 -8.38 7.07
N GLY A 176 -17.39 -8.93 8.23
CA GLY A 176 -18.35 -10.02 8.31
C GLY A 176 -19.70 -9.74 7.63
N PRO A 177 -20.38 -8.62 7.94
CA PRO A 177 -21.66 -8.28 7.31
C PRO A 177 -21.59 -8.13 5.78
N ARG A 178 -20.61 -7.40 5.25
CA ARG A 178 -20.50 -7.14 3.81
C ARG A 178 -20.15 -8.40 3.02
N LEU A 179 -19.24 -9.22 3.54
CA LEU A 179 -18.92 -10.52 2.93
C LEU A 179 -20.13 -11.49 2.96
N ARG A 180 -20.95 -11.46 4.02
CA ARG A 180 -22.21 -12.21 4.05
C ARG A 180 -23.19 -11.73 2.99
N ASN A 181 -23.43 -10.43 2.94
CA ASN A 181 -24.41 -9.84 2.02
C ASN A 181 -24.06 -10.18 0.57
N ILE A 182 -22.78 -10.05 0.19
CA ILE A 182 -22.38 -10.38 -1.17
C ILE A 182 -22.51 -11.86 -1.49
N THR A 183 -22.14 -12.74 -0.55
CA THR A 183 -22.30 -14.19 -0.73
C THR A 183 -23.77 -14.54 -0.93
N GLN A 184 -24.67 -13.96 -0.13
CA GLN A 184 -26.10 -14.19 -0.23
C GLN A 184 -26.67 -13.68 -1.57
N LEU A 185 -26.27 -12.48 -1.99
CA LEU A 185 -26.70 -11.91 -3.26
C LEU A 185 -26.26 -12.80 -4.44
N LEU A 186 -24.98 -13.17 -4.49
CA LEU A 186 -24.43 -13.97 -5.59
C LEU A 186 -24.93 -15.43 -5.60
N SER A 187 -25.24 -16.01 -4.42
CA SER A 187 -25.79 -17.37 -4.33
C SER A 187 -27.16 -17.54 -4.99
N GLY A 188 -27.88 -16.43 -5.22
CA GLY A 188 -29.14 -16.44 -5.96
C GLY A 188 -28.98 -16.46 -7.48
N LEU A 189 -27.76 -16.25 -8.00
CA LEU A 189 -27.46 -16.25 -9.43
C LEU A 189 -27.04 -17.64 -9.90
N ASN A 190 -27.27 -17.94 -11.18
CA ASN A 190 -26.65 -19.10 -11.81
C ASN A 190 -25.17 -18.78 -12.12
N LEU A 191 -24.26 -19.42 -11.40
CA LEU A 191 -22.81 -19.23 -11.50
C LEU A 191 -22.08 -20.35 -12.27
N GLU A 192 -22.81 -21.29 -12.88
CA GLU A 192 -22.22 -22.29 -13.77
C GLU A 192 -21.64 -21.63 -15.02
N GLY A 193 -20.39 -21.96 -15.36
CA GLY A 193 -19.69 -21.37 -16.52
C GLY A 193 -19.37 -19.89 -16.36
N VAL A 194 -19.22 -19.39 -15.12
CA VAL A 194 -18.85 -18.01 -14.79
C VAL A 194 -17.42 -17.95 -14.22
N PRO A 195 -16.37 -17.78 -15.06
CA PRO A 195 -15.01 -17.65 -14.58
C PRO A 195 -14.85 -16.40 -13.71
N THR A 196 -14.39 -16.61 -12.47
CA THR A 196 -14.37 -15.58 -11.44
C THR A 196 -12.98 -15.37 -10.86
N LEU A 197 -12.53 -14.12 -10.81
CA LEU A 197 -11.29 -13.73 -10.14
C LEU A 197 -11.62 -13.05 -8.81
N ILE A 198 -11.12 -13.59 -7.70
CA ILE A 198 -11.30 -13.00 -6.36
C ILE A 198 -9.94 -12.54 -5.85
N ILE A 199 -9.78 -11.23 -5.67
CA ILE A 199 -8.55 -10.60 -5.19
C ILE A 199 -8.76 -10.13 -3.75
N ASP A 200 -7.89 -10.60 -2.87
CA ASP A 200 -7.79 -10.15 -1.49
C ASP A 200 -6.62 -9.18 -1.32
N ASP A 201 -6.94 -7.88 -1.22
CA ASP A 201 -5.95 -6.83 -0.96
C ASP A 201 -5.60 -6.82 0.53
N GLU A 202 -4.31 -6.79 0.84
CA GLU A 202 -3.76 -7.04 2.17
C GLU A 202 -4.25 -8.39 2.74
N GLY A 203 -3.97 -9.49 2.04
CA GLY A 203 -4.42 -10.84 2.42
C GLY A 203 -3.89 -11.33 3.78
N ASP A 204 -2.82 -10.72 4.28
CA ASP A 204 -2.30 -10.87 5.65
C ASP A 204 -3.23 -10.24 6.71
N GLN A 205 -4.08 -9.29 6.31
CA GLN A 205 -4.98 -8.59 7.20
C GLN A 205 -6.34 -9.28 7.28
N ALA A 206 -6.66 -9.81 8.47
CA ALA A 206 -7.98 -10.27 8.88
C ALA A 206 -8.58 -11.48 8.13
N SER A 207 -8.06 -11.80 6.94
CA SER A 207 -8.43 -13.00 6.16
C SER A 207 -7.90 -14.28 6.80
N LEU A 208 -6.84 -14.16 7.60
CA LEU A 208 -6.25 -15.27 8.34
C LEU A 208 -7.14 -15.78 9.48
N ASN A 209 -7.04 -17.07 9.75
CA ASN A 209 -7.63 -17.65 10.94
C ASN A 209 -6.83 -17.24 12.18
N THR A 210 -7.21 -16.12 12.81
CA THR A 210 -6.58 -15.61 14.03
C THR A 210 -6.64 -16.56 15.23
N ARG A 211 -7.46 -17.62 15.16
CA ARG A 211 -7.58 -18.66 16.18
C ARG A 211 -6.72 -19.89 15.91
N ALA A 212 -6.06 -19.98 14.74
CA ALA A 212 -5.10 -21.05 14.44
C ALA A 212 -3.94 -21.09 15.46
N ARG A 213 -3.52 -19.93 15.96
CA ARG A 213 -2.46 -19.83 16.98
C ARG A 213 -2.89 -20.36 18.35
N GLN A 214 -4.19 -20.33 18.66
CA GLN A 214 -4.74 -20.96 19.86
C GLN A 214 -4.84 -22.48 19.66
N ALA A 215 -5.40 -22.91 18.53
CA ALA A 215 -5.53 -24.33 18.18
C ALA A 215 -4.17 -25.05 18.19
N ALA A 216 -3.14 -24.46 17.57
CA ALA A 216 -1.78 -25.00 17.56
C ALA A 216 -1.16 -25.11 18.97
N ARG A 217 -1.50 -24.21 19.90
CA ARG A 217 -1.03 -24.28 21.30
C ARG A 217 -1.76 -25.36 22.10
N GLU A 218 -3.01 -25.62 21.75
CA GLU A 218 -3.87 -26.60 22.40
C GLU A 218 -3.75 -28.00 21.76
N GLY A 219 -2.94 -28.14 20.70
CA GLY A 219 -2.75 -29.39 19.96
C GLY A 219 -3.99 -29.82 19.18
N ILE A 220 -4.89 -28.88 18.87
CA ILE A 220 -6.13 -29.11 18.13
C ILE A 220 -5.82 -28.96 16.65
N ASP A 221 -6.18 -29.99 15.86
CA ASP A 221 -6.06 -29.90 14.41
C ASP A 221 -7.04 -28.85 13.87
N ILE A 222 -6.62 -28.08 12.87
CA ILE A 222 -7.45 -27.01 12.30
C ILE A 222 -8.72 -27.58 11.65
N GLU A 223 -8.68 -28.84 11.18
CA GLU A 223 -9.83 -29.57 10.66
C GLU A 223 -10.87 -29.94 11.74
N ASP A 224 -10.43 -30.09 13.00
CA ASP A 224 -11.30 -30.38 14.14
C ASP A 224 -11.97 -29.12 14.70
N LEU A 225 -11.53 -27.93 14.26
CA LEU A 225 -12.16 -26.67 14.64
C LEU A 225 -13.52 -26.56 13.95
N SER A 226 -14.57 -26.55 14.76
CA SER A 226 -15.92 -26.24 14.31
C SER A 226 -15.99 -24.86 13.64
N GLU A 227 -17.04 -24.61 12.85
CA GLU A 227 -17.28 -23.31 12.21
C GLU A 227 -17.31 -22.11 13.20
N ASN A 228 -17.48 -22.38 14.49
CA ASN A 228 -17.49 -21.37 15.56
C ASN A 228 -16.10 -21.11 16.16
N GLU A 229 -15.09 -21.88 15.78
CA GLU A 229 -13.72 -21.86 16.30
C GLU A 229 -12.71 -21.24 15.32
N VAL A 230 -13.10 -20.94 14.08
CA VAL A 230 -12.30 -20.16 13.11
C VAL A 230 -12.64 -18.66 13.14
N SER A 231 -11.77 -17.80 12.57
CA SER A 231 -12.06 -16.36 12.47
C SER A 231 -13.25 -16.10 11.55
N THR A 232 -14.10 -15.11 11.89
CA THR A 232 -15.35 -14.88 11.16
C THR A 232 -15.10 -14.45 9.72
N ILE A 233 -14.09 -13.63 9.46
CA ILE A 233 -13.77 -13.13 8.12
C ILE A 233 -13.26 -14.27 7.23
N TYR A 234 -12.32 -15.07 7.74
CA TYR A 234 -11.83 -16.29 7.09
C TYR A 234 -13.00 -17.17 6.58
N ARG A 235 -13.96 -17.50 7.46
CA ARG A 235 -15.14 -18.30 7.10
C ARG A 235 -15.98 -17.64 5.99
N ARG A 236 -16.12 -16.31 5.99
CA ARG A 236 -16.90 -15.62 4.96
C ARG A 236 -16.20 -15.59 3.61
N ILE A 237 -14.88 -15.49 3.58
CA ILE A 237 -14.11 -15.60 2.34
C ILE A 237 -14.25 -17.01 1.76
N ASN A 238 -14.12 -18.06 2.58
CA ASN A 238 -14.34 -19.42 2.12
C ASN A 238 -15.77 -19.67 1.63
N GLY A 239 -16.77 -19.12 2.32
CA GLY A 239 -18.17 -19.17 1.87
C GLY A 239 -18.36 -18.47 0.52
N LEU A 240 -17.71 -17.33 0.32
CA LEU A 240 -17.74 -16.61 -0.96
C LEU A 240 -17.01 -17.37 -2.08
N LYS A 241 -15.90 -18.05 -1.80
CA LYS A 241 -15.22 -18.89 -2.80
C LYS A 241 -16.10 -20.08 -3.22
N ALA A 242 -16.72 -20.74 -2.25
CA ALA A 242 -17.45 -21.98 -2.45
C ALA A 242 -18.70 -21.88 -3.33
N ILE A 243 -19.25 -20.67 -3.54
CA ILE A 243 -20.41 -20.50 -4.44
C ILE A 243 -20.03 -20.50 -5.92
N PHE A 244 -18.74 -20.31 -6.26
CA PHE A 244 -18.26 -20.27 -7.63
C PHE A 244 -17.63 -21.61 -8.02
N PRO A 245 -18.22 -22.35 -8.98
CA PRO A 245 -17.60 -23.57 -9.53
C PRO A 245 -16.24 -23.28 -10.20
N HIS A 246 -16.10 -22.08 -10.78
CA HIS A 246 -14.86 -21.61 -11.37
C HIS A 246 -14.40 -20.33 -10.70
N HIS A 247 -13.37 -20.43 -9.85
CA HIS A 247 -12.72 -19.28 -9.28
C HIS A 247 -11.20 -19.45 -9.16
N THR A 248 -10.51 -18.31 -9.16
CA THR A 248 -9.16 -18.20 -8.60
C THR A 248 -9.17 -17.15 -7.49
N PHE A 249 -8.69 -17.52 -6.30
CA PHE A 249 -8.57 -16.61 -5.15
C PHE A 249 -7.10 -16.19 -4.98
N LEU A 250 -6.80 -14.89 -5.07
CA LEU A 250 -5.45 -14.36 -4.98
C LEU A 250 -5.28 -13.46 -3.76
N GLN A 251 -4.32 -13.80 -2.90
CA GLN A 251 -3.94 -12.99 -1.75
C GLN A 251 -2.74 -12.12 -2.11
N TYR A 252 -2.95 -10.81 -2.19
CA TYR A 252 -1.86 -9.85 -2.36
C TYR A 252 -1.33 -9.41 -1.00
N THR A 253 -0.03 -9.55 -0.76
CA THR A 253 0.56 -9.18 0.54
C THR A 253 2.03 -8.74 0.45
N ALA A 254 2.46 -7.94 1.43
CA ALA A 254 3.88 -7.70 1.69
C ALA A 254 4.45 -8.65 2.76
N THR A 255 3.58 -9.22 3.59
CA THR A 255 3.91 -9.94 4.82
C THR A 255 3.40 -11.38 4.71
N PRO A 256 4.03 -12.21 3.85
CA PRO A 256 3.49 -13.52 3.53
C PRO A 256 3.59 -14.50 4.69
N GLN A 257 4.34 -14.21 5.76
CA GLN A 257 4.66 -15.16 6.82
C GLN A 257 3.39 -15.83 7.35
N ALA A 258 2.42 -15.04 7.77
CA ALA A 258 1.21 -15.58 8.37
C ALA A 258 0.29 -16.29 7.34
N ASN A 259 0.46 -16.00 6.04
CA ASN A 259 -0.23 -16.69 4.94
C ASN A 259 0.47 -18.02 4.57
N LEU A 260 1.80 -18.08 4.67
CA LEU A 260 2.60 -19.28 4.40
C LEU A 260 2.56 -20.28 5.57
N PHE A 261 2.34 -19.81 6.80
CA PHE A 261 2.15 -20.64 7.99
C PHE A 261 0.70 -21.08 8.22
N ILE A 262 -0.21 -20.79 7.29
CA ILE A 262 -1.50 -21.48 7.27
C ILE A 262 -1.20 -22.95 6.97
N ASN A 263 -1.71 -23.87 7.79
CA ASN A 263 -1.49 -25.30 7.59
C ASN A 263 -1.98 -25.70 6.18
N ILE A 264 -1.17 -26.44 5.41
CA ILE A 264 -1.35 -26.74 3.97
C ILE A 264 -2.72 -27.39 3.65
N VAL A 265 -3.37 -27.97 4.67
CA VAL A 265 -4.70 -28.59 4.59
C VAL A 265 -5.86 -27.56 4.58
N ASP A 266 -5.57 -26.28 4.86
CA ASP A 266 -6.52 -25.18 4.84
C ASP A 266 -6.83 -24.73 3.39
N ARG A 267 -8.11 -24.46 3.06
CA ARG A 267 -8.56 -24.00 1.74
C ARG A 267 -8.10 -22.59 1.33
N LEU A 268 -7.45 -21.85 2.23
CA LEU A 268 -6.74 -20.60 1.90
C LEU A 268 -5.23 -20.82 1.75
N SER A 269 -4.74 -22.05 1.88
CA SER A 269 -3.35 -22.37 1.56
C SER A 269 -3.12 -22.13 0.07
N PRO A 270 -2.06 -21.41 -0.30
CA PRO A 270 -1.76 -21.16 -1.70
C PRO A 270 -1.33 -22.45 -2.41
N ASN A 271 -1.99 -22.74 -3.53
CA ASN A 271 -1.56 -23.72 -4.53
C ASN A 271 -0.33 -23.25 -5.30
N PHE A 272 -0.15 -21.93 -5.43
CA PHE A 272 1.01 -21.34 -6.10
C PHE A 272 1.43 -20.01 -5.47
N ILE A 273 2.68 -19.66 -5.67
CA ILE A 273 3.31 -18.44 -5.16
C ILE A 273 3.83 -17.65 -6.36
N LYS A 274 3.59 -16.34 -6.36
CA LYS A 274 4.15 -15.41 -7.34
C LYS A 274 4.87 -14.26 -6.66
N LEU A 275 6.10 -14.00 -7.06
CA LEU A 275 6.89 -12.89 -6.53
C LEU A 275 6.85 -11.70 -7.49
N LEU A 276 6.47 -10.53 -6.98
CA LEU A 276 6.52 -9.28 -7.74
C LEU A 276 7.85 -8.59 -7.54
N THR A 277 8.51 -8.18 -8.63
CA THR A 277 9.78 -7.48 -8.56
C THR A 277 9.55 -5.98 -8.61
N PRO A 278 10.05 -5.22 -7.61
CA PRO A 278 9.89 -3.78 -7.63
C PRO A 278 10.66 -3.16 -8.79
N GLY A 279 10.15 -2.07 -9.37
CA GLY A 279 10.82 -1.32 -10.42
C GLY A 279 12.16 -0.72 -9.97
N VAL A 280 13.03 -0.34 -10.92
CA VAL A 280 14.38 0.21 -10.62
C VAL A 280 14.39 1.51 -9.83
N GLU A 281 13.25 2.20 -9.77
CA GLU A 281 13.04 3.45 -9.04
C GLU A 281 12.48 3.25 -7.62
N TYR A 282 12.18 2.00 -7.25
CA TYR A 282 11.75 1.64 -5.91
C TYR A 282 12.91 1.67 -4.92
N THR A 283 12.63 2.18 -3.73
CA THR A 283 13.55 2.27 -2.60
C THR A 283 12.84 1.69 -1.37
N GLY A 284 13.40 0.62 -0.81
CA GLY A 284 12.86 -0.10 0.34
C GLY A 284 13.87 -0.22 1.47
N GLY A 285 13.73 -1.27 2.28
CA GLY A 285 14.56 -1.47 3.47
C GLY A 285 16.06 -1.51 3.19
N ILE A 286 16.46 -2.15 2.09
CA ILE A 286 17.88 -2.25 1.70
C ILE A 286 18.47 -0.86 1.44
N GLN A 287 17.80 -0.03 0.65
CA GLN A 287 18.29 1.31 0.31
C GLN A 287 18.42 2.23 1.54
N PHE A 288 17.48 2.11 2.49
CA PHE A 288 17.44 2.94 3.69
C PHE A 288 18.34 2.45 4.83
N PHE A 289 18.41 1.14 5.07
CA PHE A 289 19.09 0.57 6.26
C PHE A 289 20.39 -0.18 5.96
N ARG A 290 20.73 -0.44 4.68
CA ARG A 290 21.95 -1.16 4.30
C ARG A 290 22.86 -0.33 3.40
N GLU A 291 22.30 0.31 2.38
CA GLU A 291 23.09 1.09 1.41
C GLU A 291 23.40 2.51 1.90
N ASN A 292 22.44 3.19 2.54
CA ASN A 292 22.59 4.60 2.96
C ASN A 292 22.24 4.81 4.43
N ALA A 293 23.17 4.47 5.33
CA ALA A 293 22.98 4.60 6.78
C ALA A 293 22.62 6.04 7.22
N HIS A 294 23.06 7.07 6.49
CA HIS A 294 22.76 8.48 6.76
C HIS A 294 21.30 8.88 6.52
N LEU A 295 20.45 8.01 5.97
CA LEU A 295 19.02 8.28 5.81
C LEU A 295 18.22 8.01 7.09
N ILE A 296 18.79 7.24 8.02
CA ILE A 296 18.16 6.89 9.30
C ILE A 296 18.84 7.68 10.41
N GLU A 297 18.03 8.40 11.19
CA GLU A 297 18.46 9.19 12.33
C GLU A 297 17.87 8.56 13.60
N GLU A 298 18.72 8.24 14.56
CA GLU A 298 18.28 7.71 15.85
C GLU A 298 17.74 8.84 16.73
N ILE A 299 16.51 8.69 17.23
CA ILE A 299 15.93 9.63 18.19
C ILE A 299 16.49 9.32 19.59
N PRO A 300 17.16 10.28 20.26
CA PRO A 300 17.66 10.08 21.61
C PRO A 300 16.55 9.67 22.58
N LEU A 301 16.87 8.81 23.55
CA LEU A 301 15.87 8.32 24.52
C LEU A 301 15.19 9.45 25.33
N ASN A 302 15.89 10.55 25.57
CA ASN A 302 15.34 11.73 26.25
C ASN A 302 14.32 12.50 25.42
N ASP A 303 14.35 12.33 24.10
CA ASP A 303 13.44 12.97 23.14
C ASP A 303 12.21 12.10 22.84
N ILE A 304 12.12 10.92 23.45
CA ILE A 304 11.02 9.97 23.32
C ILE A 304 10.05 10.17 24.48
N PRO A 305 8.77 10.51 24.21
CA PRO A 305 7.78 10.66 25.27
C PRO A 305 7.43 9.31 25.90
N THR A 306 7.57 9.20 27.22
CA THR A 306 7.12 8.04 28.00
C THR A 306 6.37 8.48 29.25
N ALA A 307 5.67 7.57 29.93
CA ALA A 307 5.01 7.89 31.20
C ALA A 307 5.98 8.44 32.26
N THR A 308 7.26 8.07 32.18
CA THR A 308 8.34 8.53 33.05
C THR A 308 9.17 9.67 32.46
N ASN A 309 8.93 10.03 31.19
CA ASN A 309 9.61 11.11 30.47
C ASN A 309 8.59 11.95 29.69
N PRO A 310 7.77 12.79 30.36
CA PRO A 310 6.86 13.69 29.67
C PRO A 310 7.64 14.84 29.00
N LEU A 311 7.33 15.12 27.75
CA LEU A 311 7.93 16.22 27.01
C LEU A 311 7.07 17.49 27.16
N HIS A 312 7.68 18.59 27.58
CA HIS A 312 7.00 19.88 27.80
C HIS A 312 7.33 20.93 26.72
N ALA A 313 8.34 20.67 25.90
CA ALA A 313 8.82 21.49 24.81
C ALA A 313 9.14 20.57 23.61
N PRO A 314 9.21 21.11 22.37
CA PRO A 314 9.68 20.32 21.24
C PRO A 314 11.08 19.75 21.52
N PRO A 315 11.29 18.43 21.38
CA PRO A 315 12.62 17.82 21.55
C PRO A 315 13.58 18.24 20.42
N GLU A 316 14.89 18.18 20.69
CA GLU A 316 15.94 18.57 19.72
C GLU A 316 15.85 17.75 18.42
N SER A 317 15.56 16.45 18.52
CA SER A 317 15.35 15.59 17.34
C SER A 317 14.18 16.04 16.47
N LEU A 318 13.10 16.58 17.05
CA LEU A 318 11.98 17.12 16.27
C LEU A 318 12.37 18.44 15.60
N ILE A 319 13.08 19.33 16.30
CA ILE A 319 13.58 20.60 15.75
C ILE A 319 14.44 20.31 14.51
N ARG A 320 15.43 19.42 14.65
CA ARG A 320 16.31 18.97 13.56
C ARG A 320 15.53 18.40 12.39
N ALA A 321 14.55 17.53 12.63
CA ALA A 321 13.72 16.94 11.58
C ALA A 321 12.97 18.01 10.76
N VAL A 322 12.43 19.04 11.43
CA VAL A 322 11.71 20.13 10.75
C VAL A 322 12.69 21.05 10.00
N GLN A 323 13.88 21.31 10.53
CA GLN A 323 14.93 22.08 9.83
C GLN A 323 15.38 21.39 8.54
N VAL A 324 15.70 20.09 8.61
CA VAL A 324 16.05 19.29 7.43
C VAL A 324 14.93 19.32 6.39
N PHE A 325 13.68 19.19 6.84
CA PHE A 325 12.53 19.25 5.95
C PHE A 325 12.46 20.58 5.20
N PHE A 326 12.55 21.73 5.90
CA PHE A 326 12.45 23.03 5.25
C PHE A 326 13.61 23.31 4.28
N LEU A 327 14.85 22.97 4.64
CA LEU A 327 15.99 23.09 3.71
C LEU A 327 15.78 22.21 2.47
N GLY A 328 15.27 20.99 2.66
CA GLY A 328 14.89 20.11 1.57
C GLY A 328 13.83 20.72 0.66
N VAL A 329 12.79 21.36 1.23
CA VAL A 329 11.75 22.05 0.46
C VAL A 329 12.37 23.17 -0.38
N VAL A 330 13.16 24.06 0.23
CA VAL A 330 13.81 25.16 -0.49
C VAL A 330 14.70 24.65 -1.63
N ALA A 331 15.52 23.63 -1.36
CA ALA A 331 16.39 23.04 -2.38
C ALA A 331 15.60 22.52 -3.58
N GLY A 332 14.47 21.86 -3.32
CA GLY A 332 13.60 21.37 -4.38
C GLY A 332 12.88 22.47 -5.17
N GLU A 333 12.49 23.58 -4.53
CA GLU A 333 11.93 24.76 -5.22
C GLU A 333 12.95 25.41 -6.16
N ILE A 334 14.19 25.59 -5.70
CA ILE A 334 15.29 26.17 -6.49
C ILE A 334 15.60 25.30 -7.72
N GLN A 335 15.68 23.99 -7.51
CA GLN A 335 15.92 23.01 -8.58
C GLN A 335 14.71 22.83 -9.51
N ARG A 336 13.56 23.46 -9.21
CA ARG A 336 12.28 23.31 -9.93
C ARG A 336 11.84 21.86 -10.08
N ASN A 337 12.07 21.06 -9.04
CA ASN A 337 11.56 19.70 -9.00
C ASN A 337 10.02 19.74 -8.98
N GLN A 338 9.38 18.99 -9.86
CA GLN A 338 7.91 18.95 -10.00
C GLN A 338 7.25 18.05 -8.95
N GLN A 339 8.02 17.35 -8.12
CA GLN A 339 7.50 16.46 -7.09
C GLN A 339 7.37 17.18 -5.75
N ASN A 340 6.20 17.06 -5.13
CA ASN A 340 5.94 17.59 -3.80
C ASN A 340 6.99 17.12 -2.77
N ARG A 341 7.12 17.88 -1.68
CA ARG A 341 7.93 17.48 -0.52
C ARG A 341 7.11 17.53 0.76
N SER A 342 6.83 16.37 1.31
CA SER A 342 5.98 16.21 2.49
C SER A 342 6.74 15.65 3.67
N MET A 343 6.28 15.98 4.88
CA MET A 343 6.75 15.45 6.15
C MET A 343 5.60 14.76 6.90
N ILE A 344 5.91 13.66 7.58
CA ILE A 344 5.00 13.01 8.54
C ILE A 344 5.62 13.07 9.93
N VAL A 345 4.81 13.48 10.90
CA VAL A 345 5.11 13.43 12.33
C VAL A 345 4.12 12.47 12.99
N HIS A 346 4.64 11.37 13.52
CA HIS A 346 3.87 10.26 14.09
C HIS A 346 4.22 10.03 15.57
N PRO A 347 3.76 10.90 16.47
CA PRO A 347 4.28 10.95 17.84
C PRO A 347 3.76 9.81 18.73
N SER A 348 2.50 9.39 18.60
CA SER A 348 1.95 8.32 19.44
C SER A 348 0.61 7.74 18.91
N ARG A 349 -0.01 6.84 19.69
CA ARG A 349 -1.38 6.34 19.48
C ARG A 349 -2.45 7.29 20.06
N LEU A 350 -2.06 8.12 21.02
CA LEU A 350 -2.92 9.01 21.79
C LEU A 350 -3.06 10.35 21.07
N GLN A 351 -4.30 10.85 21.03
CA GLN A 351 -4.63 12.05 20.29
C GLN A 351 -4.08 13.34 20.92
N GLU A 352 -3.94 13.35 22.25
CA GLU A 352 -3.38 14.49 22.99
C GLU A 352 -1.93 14.78 22.58
N ASP A 353 -1.18 13.73 22.22
CA ASP A 353 0.17 13.86 21.70
C ASP A 353 0.16 14.46 20.28
N HIS A 354 -0.83 14.17 19.43
CA HIS A 354 -0.89 14.72 18.08
C HIS A 354 -1.08 16.25 18.10
N SER A 355 -2.02 16.73 18.92
CA SER A 355 -2.29 18.17 19.05
C SER A 355 -1.09 18.92 19.62
N THR A 356 -0.36 18.29 20.55
CA THR A 356 0.87 18.85 21.14
C THR A 356 1.96 19.03 20.08
N TYR A 357 2.28 17.97 19.32
CA TYR A 357 3.27 18.05 18.24
C TYR A 357 2.84 18.99 17.11
N PHE A 358 1.54 19.04 16.78
CA PHE A 358 1.01 19.99 15.81
C PHE A 358 1.26 21.44 16.24
N ASN A 359 0.97 21.76 17.50
CA ASN A 359 1.20 23.09 18.05
C ASN A 359 2.70 23.42 18.12
N TRP A 360 3.55 22.45 18.46
CA TRP A 360 5.00 22.63 18.44
C TRP A 360 5.52 22.96 17.04
N VAL A 361 5.17 22.17 16.02
CA VAL A 361 5.61 22.41 14.64
C VAL A 361 5.16 23.78 14.15
N ARG A 362 3.89 24.16 14.39
CA ARG A 362 3.38 25.48 14.02
C ARG A 362 4.06 26.61 14.79
N GLY A 363 4.26 26.43 16.09
CA GLY A 363 4.90 27.41 16.96
C GLY A 363 6.36 27.66 16.57
N MET A 364 7.12 26.60 16.28
CA MET A 364 8.49 26.68 15.78
C MET A 364 8.55 27.47 14.47
N GLY A 365 7.73 27.10 13.47
CA GLY A 365 7.70 27.82 12.20
C GLY A 365 7.35 29.31 12.35
N GLN A 366 6.37 29.65 13.19
CA GLN A 366 6.02 31.05 13.48
C GLN A 366 7.12 31.81 14.23
N SER A 367 7.86 31.13 15.10
CA SER A 367 9.00 31.73 15.81
C SER A 367 10.15 31.99 14.86
N TRP A 368 10.56 30.97 14.10
CA TRP A 368 11.65 31.06 13.14
C TRP A 368 11.39 32.11 12.06
N ALA A 369 10.18 32.16 11.50
CA ALA A 369 9.82 33.20 10.53
C ALA A 369 9.97 34.62 11.11
N ARG A 370 9.53 34.84 12.36
CA ARG A 370 9.68 36.15 13.02
C ARG A 370 11.13 36.52 13.29
N LEU A 371 11.94 35.58 13.74
CA LEU A 371 13.37 35.79 14.00
C LEU A 371 14.13 36.10 12.71
N LEU A 372 13.89 35.33 11.64
CA LEU A 372 14.51 35.53 10.33
C LEU A 372 14.08 36.83 9.63
N GLU A 373 12.89 37.35 9.93
CA GLU A 373 12.38 38.64 9.46
C GLU A 373 12.77 39.83 10.37
N SER A 374 13.38 39.58 11.52
CA SER A 374 13.77 40.63 12.47
C SER A 374 15.03 41.37 12.04
N ASP A 375 15.21 42.58 12.58
CA ASP A 375 16.44 43.36 12.42
C ASP A 375 17.56 42.92 13.41
N ASP A 376 17.29 41.94 14.29
CA ASP A 376 18.29 41.40 15.21
C ASP A 376 19.16 40.35 14.50
N GLU A 377 20.28 40.81 13.96
CA GLU A 377 21.25 39.95 13.28
C GLU A 377 21.89 38.91 14.23
N THR A 378 21.86 39.10 15.55
CA THR A 378 22.46 38.13 16.48
C THR A 378 21.57 36.89 16.58
N GLU A 379 20.32 37.06 16.97
CA GLU A 379 19.36 35.94 17.11
C GLU A 379 19.11 35.24 15.76
N LYS A 380 19.12 36.01 14.67
CA LYS A 380 19.02 35.48 13.31
C LYS A 380 20.21 34.59 12.95
N ASN A 381 21.44 35.01 13.25
CA ASN A 381 22.64 34.22 12.96
C ASN A 381 22.71 32.96 13.84
N GLU A 382 22.28 33.04 15.11
CA GLU A 382 22.18 31.86 15.98
C GLU A 382 21.25 30.81 15.38
N LEU A 383 20.05 31.20 14.94
CA LEU A 383 19.12 30.28 14.28
C LEU A 383 19.69 29.73 12.96
N LEU A 384 20.38 30.55 12.17
CA LEU A 384 21.01 30.08 10.93
C LEU A 384 22.12 29.06 11.19
N GLU A 385 22.89 29.19 12.28
CA GLU A 385 23.87 28.17 12.67
C GLU A 385 23.20 26.85 13.06
N GLU A 386 22.03 26.88 13.73
CA GLU A 386 21.25 25.64 13.95
C GLU A 386 20.81 24.99 12.63
N PHE A 387 20.37 25.79 11.65
CA PHE A 387 20.06 25.29 10.30
C PHE A 387 21.30 24.77 9.56
N ARG A 388 22.51 25.24 9.89
CA ARG A 388 23.75 24.77 9.27
C ARG A 388 24.00 23.29 9.59
N ASP A 389 23.65 22.83 10.78
CA ASP A 389 23.76 21.41 11.13
C ASP A 389 22.85 20.53 10.26
N ALA A 390 21.60 20.96 10.06
CA ALA A 390 20.67 20.30 9.15
C ALA A 390 21.13 20.34 7.68
N TYR A 391 21.81 21.41 7.27
CA TYR A 391 22.43 21.52 5.95
C TYR A 391 23.57 20.53 5.76
N ASN A 392 24.49 20.48 6.73
CA ASN A 392 25.64 19.58 6.69
C ASN A 392 25.18 18.13 6.62
N ASP A 393 24.14 17.78 7.38
CA ASP A 393 23.50 16.47 7.29
C ASP A 393 22.95 16.18 5.89
N LEU A 394 22.16 17.09 5.30
CA LEU A 394 21.66 16.92 3.92
C LEU A 394 22.79 16.79 2.90
N HIS A 395 23.89 17.51 3.08
CA HIS A 395 25.03 17.47 2.17
C HIS A 395 25.72 16.09 2.16
N LEU A 396 25.69 15.33 3.27
CA LEU A 396 26.26 13.97 3.31
C LEU A 396 25.59 13.01 2.31
N THR A 397 24.31 13.21 2.00
CA THR A 397 23.55 12.32 1.12
C THR A 397 23.28 12.93 -0.26
N VAL A 398 23.08 14.25 -0.35
CA VAL A 398 22.82 14.94 -1.62
C VAL A 398 24.13 15.31 -2.33
N GLY A 399 25.21 15.55 -1.58
CA GLY A 399 26.51 15.95 -2.10
C GLY A 399 26.46 17.30 -2.83
N ASP A 400 27.27 17.41 -3.88
CA ASP A 400 27.45 18.63 -4.69
C ASP A 400 26.18 19.10 -5.43
N SER A 401 25.15 18.26 -5.48
CA SER A 401 23.86 18.65 -6.06
C SER A 401 23.03 19.53 -5.13
N LEU A 402 23.38 19.62 -3.84
CA LEU A 402 22.70 20.49 -2.89
C LEU A 402 23.13 21.95 -3.16
N PRO A 403 22.18 22.91 -3.31
CA PRO A 403 22.54 24.32 -3.40
C PRO A 403 23.36 24.79 -2.19
N LEU A 404 24.08 25.90 -2.34
CA LEU A 404 24.86 26.47 -1.24
C LEU A 404 23.93 26.88 -0.11
N PHE A 405 24.41 26.83 1.13
CA PHE A 405 23.60 27.16 2.31
C PHE A 405 23.02 28.58 2.22
N GLU A 406 23.80 29.49 1.68
CA GLU A 406 23.44 30.89 1.47
C GLU A 406 22.27 31.02 0.47
N ASP A 407 22.15 30.11 -0.50
CA ASP A 407 21.03 30.06 -1.45
C ASP A 407 19.77 29.41 -0.84
N LEU A 408 19.95 28.51 0.13
CA LEU A 408 18.84 27.84 0.82
C LEU A 408 18.21 28.68 1.93
N THR A 409 18.85 29.79 2.31
CA THR A 409 18.44 30.66 3.42
C THR A 409 17.82 31.97 2.92
N GLY A 410 17.71 32.98 3.79
CA GLY A 410 17.09 34.26 3.45
C GLY A 410 15.59 34.14 3.13
N HIS A 411 15.12 34.87 2.11
CA HIS A 411 13.69 34.94 1.78
C HIS A 411 13.08 33.59 1.37
N HIS A 412 13.87 32.69 0.76
CA HIS A 412 13.37 31.37 0.36
C HIS A 412 12.96 30.55 1.58
N LEU A 413 13.85 30.46 2.58
CA LEU A 413 13.55 29.76 3.84
C LEU A 413 12.36 30.38 4.57
N ILE A 414 12.31 31.72 4.66
CA ILE A 414 11.19 32.44 5.30
C ILE A 414 9.86 32.09 4.62
N HIS A 415 9.80 32.14 3.29
CA HIS A 415 8.58 31.83 2.55
C HIS A 415 8.14 30.38 2.76
N VAL A 416 9.06 29.43 2.65
CA VAL A 416 8.77 28.01 2.86
C VAL A 416 8.23 27.76 4.27
N ILE A 417 8.84 28.35 5.30
CA ILE A 417 8.38 28.23 6.69
C ILE A 417 6.95 28.79 6.85
N LYS A 418 6.67 29.95 6.25
CA LYS A 418 5.37 30.64 6.40
C LYS A 418 4.24 29.95 5.64
N TYR A 419 4.54 29.42 4.46
CA TYR A 419 3.52 28.98 3.51
C TYR A 419 3.37 27.45 3.41
N THR A 420 4.23 26.67 4.05
CA THR A 420 4.01 25.22 4.16
C THR A 420 2.81 24.93 5.09
N PRO A 421 1.73 24.31 4.60
CA PRO A 421 0.60 23.97 5.44
C PRO A 421 0.95 22.82 6.40
N VAL A 422 0.52 22.98 7.66
CA VAL A 422 0.58 21.93 8.68
C VAL A 422 -0.84 21.43 8.93
N ILE A 423 -1.07 20.12 8.78
CA ILE A 423 -2.39 19.49 8.94
C ILE A 423 -2.35 18.45 10.06
N GLU A 424 -3.30 18.57 10.98
CA GLU A 424 -3.55 17.56 12.00
C GLU A 424 -4.51 16.49 11.46
N VAL A 425 -4.06 15.23 11.43
CA VAL A 425 -4.82 14.08 10.89
C VAL A 425 -5.38 13.24 12.04
N ASN A 426 -6.65 13.49 12.38
CA ASN A 426 -7.34 12.85 13.51
C ASN A 426 -8.68 12.21 13.11
N SER A 427 -8.89 10.94 13.49
CA SER A 427 -10.12 10.18 13.22
C SER A 427 -11.37 10.65 13.97
N ARG A 428 -11.25 11.51 14.99
CA ARG A 428 -12.42 12.03 15.74
C ARG A 428 -13.19 13.13 15.02
N ARG A 429 -12.55 13.87 14.12
CA ARG A 429 -13.21 14.99 13.39
C ARG A 429 -13.94 14.52 12.13
N GLY A 430 -14.09 13.20 11.95
CA GLY A 430 -14.71 12.59 10.78
C GLY A 430 -13.71 11.74 9.99
N PRO A 431 -13.99 11.47 8.71
CA PRO A 431 -13.07 10.70 7.86
C PRO A 431 -11.70 11.39 7.75
N THR A 432 -10.63 10.59 7.62
CA THR A 432 -9.28 11.08 7.32
C THR A 432 -9.34 12.09 6.16
N PRO A 433 -8.77 13.30 6.30
CA PRO A 433 -8.85 14.32 5.27
C PRO A 433 -8.15 13.86 3.99
N GLN A 434 -8.74 14.17 2.83
CA GLN A 434 -8.05 14.09 1.56
C GLN A 434 -7.18 15.34 1.41
N ILE A 435 -5.88 15.14 1.22
CA ILE A 435 -4.93 16.25 1.06
C ILE A 435 -4.91 16.65 -0.42
N PRO A 436 -5.20 17.91 -0.76
CA PRO A 436 -5.15 18.38 -2.14
C PRO A 436 -3.69 18.65 -2.53
N TRP A 437 -2.94 17.57 -2.80
CA TRP A 437 -1.50 17.61 -3.03
C TRP A 437 -1.06 18.64 -4.09
N GLN A 438 -1.89 18.94 -5.09
CA GLN A 438 -1.56 19.92 -6.13
C GLN A 438 -1.60 21.38 -5.66
N ASN A 439 -2.20 21.68 -4.51
CA ASN A 439 -2.41 23.07 -4.07
C ASN A 439 -1.14 23.71 -3.49
N ASN A 440 -0.23 22.90 -2.94
CA ASN A 440 1.01 23.38 -2.35
C ASN A 440 2.12 22.38 -2.64
N TYR A 441 3.33 22.91 -2.87
CA TYR A 441 4.52 22.10 -3.10
C TYR A 441 4.93 21.28 -1.86
N SER A 442 4.75 21.85 -0.66
CA SER A 442 5.13 21.22 0.60
C SER A 442 3.96 21.01 1.56
N TRP A 443 4.04 19.98 2.40
CA TRP A 443 3.03 19.66 3.42
C TRP A 443 3.66 19.04 4.67
N ILE A 444 3.19 19.41 5.87
CA ILE A 444 3.52 18.67 7.10
C ILE A 444 2.26 18.06 7.66
N LEU A 445 2.27 16.75 7.87
CA LEU A 445 1.14 16.00 8.43
C LEU A 445 1.48 15.49 9.82
N VAL A 446 0.65 15.81 10.80
CA VAL A 446 0.81 15.38 12.18
C VAL A 446 -0.37 14.48 12.57
N GLY A 447 -0.11 13.23 12.91
CA GLY A 447 -1.18 12.29 13.24
C GLY A 447 -0.68 10.94 13.70
N GLY A 448 -1.62 10.03 13.98
CA GLY A 448 -1.33 8.70 14.51
C GLY A 448 -1.85 7.60 13.59
N GLN A 449 -2.59 6.65 14.17
CA GLN A 449 -3.02 5.42 13.45
C GLN A 449 -3.85 5.66 12.18
N SER A 450 -4.51 6.81 12.05
CA SER A 450 -5.28 7.17 10.85
C SER A 450 -4.40 7.33 9.60
N MET A 451 -3.08 7.43 9.78
CA MET A 451 -2.06 7.49 8.72
C MET A 451 -1.34 6.14 8.52
N ASP A 452 -1.66 5.11 9.31
CA ASP A 452 -0.94 3.82 9.29
C ASP A 452 -1.22 3.02 8.02
N ARG A 453 -2.49 2.74 7.66
CA ARG A 453 -2.87 1.90 6.49
C ARG A 453 -3.64 2.68 5.43
N GLY A 454 -3.25 2.52 4.16
CA GLY A 454 -3.84 3.12 2.96
C GLY A 454 -3.88 4.65 2.88
N PHE A 455 -3.26 5.35 3.82
CA PHE A 455 -2.98 6.77 3.64
C PHE A 455 -1.75 6.93 2.75
N THR A 456 -1.92 7.49 1.55
CA THR A 456 -0.84 7.75 0.60
C THR A 456 -0.32 9.16 0.82
N VAL A 457 0.98 9.33 1.08
CA VAL A 457 1.64 10.63 1.24
C VAL A 457 2.53 10.89 0.05
N GLU A 458 2.14 11.84 -0.79
CA GLU A 458 2.90 12.23 -1.96
C GLU A 458 4.15 13.02 -1.55
N GLY A 459 5.29 12.68 -2.14
CA GLY A 459 6.51 13.45 -1.90
C GLY A 459 7.14 13.30 -0.52
N LEU A 460 6.83 12.24 0.24
CA LEU A 460 7.36 12.07 1.60
C LEU A 460 8.89 12.04 1.62
N THR A 461 9.51 13.05 2.24
CA THR A 461 10.95 13.22 2.43
C THR A 461 11.35 13.01 3.89
N VAL A 462 10.66 13.65 4.84
CA VAL A 462 10.98 13.50 6.27
C VAL A 462 9.91 12.70 7.01
N THR A 463 10.33 11.68 7.75
CA THR A 463 9.46 10.92 8.66
C THR A 463 10.01 11.05 10.08
N TYR A 464 9.19 11.49 11.02
CA TYR A 464 9.53 11.58 12.44
C TYR A 464 8.60 10.71 13.27
N MET A 465 9.12 9.63 13.86
CA MET A 465 8.34 8.66 14.62
C MET A 465 9.03 8.34 15.96
N PRO A 466 8.82 9.16 17.00
CA PRO A 466 9.46 9.04 18.32
C PRO A 466 8.78 7.96 19.19
N ARG A 467 8.29 6.89 18.57
CA ARG A 467 7.36 5.98 19.21
C ARG A 467 7.80 4.54 19.09
N ASN A 468 8.10 3.97 20.25
CA ASN A 468 8.36 2.54 20.39
C ASN A 468 7.19 1.69 19.82
N LEU A 469 7.56 0.58 19.17
CA LEU A 469 6.69 -0.43 18.59
C LEU A 469 5.60 -0.96 19.54
N GLY A 470 5.85 -0.94 20.86
CA GLY A 470 5.03 -1.64 21.85
C GLY A 470 5.06 -3.15 21.61
N VAL A 471 4.02 -3.89 22.05
CA VAL A 471 3.81 -5.29 21.64
C VAL A 471 3.28 -5.31 20.19
N GLY A 472 4.12 -4.94 19.23
CA GLY A 472 3.78 -4.79 17.83
C GLY A 472 4.10 -6.05 17.02
N ASN A 473 3.15 -6.51 16.21
CA ASN A 473 3.39 -7.54 15.20
C ASN A 473 4.26 -6.97 14.07
N VAL A 474 5.12 -7.78 13.44
CA VAL A 474 6.01 -7.40 12.30
C VAL A 474 5.24 -6.61 11.23
N ASP A 475 4.03 -7.07 10.94
CA ASP A 475 3.10 -6.44 10.00
C ASP A 475 2.81 -4.96 10.30
N THR A 476 2.63 -4.62 11.58
CA THR A 476 2.36 -3.25 12.00
C THR A 476 3.57 -2.33 11.78
N VAL A 477 4.78 -2.88 11.91
CA VAL A 477 6.03 -2.13 11.70
C VAL A 477 6.24 -1.86 10.22
N GLN A 478 6.09 -2.90 9.40
CA GLN A 478 6.24 -2.79 7.95
C GLN A 478 5.24 -1.80 7.33
N GLN A 479 3.99 -1.77 7.79
CA GLN A 479 2.99 -0.83 7.26
C GLN A 479 3.26 0.64 7.60
N ARG A 480 4.03 0.90 8.66
CA ARG A 480 4.48 2.26 9.02
C ARG A 480 5.66 2.73 8.18
N ALA A 481 6.29 1.86 7.39
CA ALA A 481 7.38 2.22 6.49
C ALA A 481 6.87 3.03 5.28
N ARG A 482 6.28 4.19 5.55
CA ARG A 482 5.73 5.09 4.53
C ARG A 482 6.83 5.74 3.69
N PHE A 483 8.04 5.75 4.23
CA PHE A 483 9.26 6.17 3.57
C PHE A 483 9.78 5.16 2.53
N PHE A 484 9.26 3.93 2.46
CA PHE A 484 9.48 3.06 1.29
C PHE A 484 8.60 3.46 0.11
N GLY A 485 8.98 3.03 -1.10
CA GLY A 485 8.22 3.29 -2.33
C GLY A 485 9.10 3.81 -3.46
N TYR A 486 8.49 4.37 -4.50
CA TYR A 486 9.19 4.90 -5.68
C TYR A 486 9.77 6.29 -5.40
N LYS A 487 10.97 6.35 -4.80
CA LYS A 487 11.60 7.59 -4.32
C LYS A 487 13.02 7.81 -4.80
N LYS A 488 13.57 6.94 -5.66
CA LYS A 488 14.98 7.01 -6.05
C LYS A 488 15.42 8.38 -6.57
N GLY A 489 14.56 9.08 -7.31
CA GLY A 489 14.82 10.44 -7.79
C GLY A 489 15.00 11.50 -6.70
N TYR A 490 14.62 11.23 -5.45
CA TYR A 490 14.75 12.18 -4.33
C TYR A 490 15.17 11.53 -2.99
N ILE A 491 15.58 10.25 -3.00
CA ILE A 491 15.95 9.49 -1.79
C ILE A 491 17.03 10.19 -0.97
N ASN A 492 17.95 10.88 -1.64
CA ASN A 492 19.03 11.61 -0.97
C ASN A 492 18.54 12.76 -0.08
N TYR A 493 17.29 13.23 -0.27
CA TYR A 493 16.65 14.21 0.61
C TYR A 493 15.80 13.56 1.71
N CYS A 494 15.70 12.23 1.73
CA CYS A 494 14.90 11.54 2.74
C CYS A 494 15.62 11.49 4.08
N ARG A 495 14.88 11.71 5.17
CA ARG A 495 15.33 11.41 6.54
C ARG A 495 14.24 10.70 7.32
N VAL A 496 14.63 9.68 8.06
CA VAL A 496 13.72 8.86 8.87
C VAL A 496 14.24 8.85 10.29
N PHE A 497 13.58 9.62 11.15
CA PHE A 497 13.87 9.69 12.57
C PHE A 497 13.06 8.62 13.29
N LEU A 498 13.76 7.65 13.90
CA LEU A 498 13.18 6.47 14.53
C LEU A 498 13.76 6.27 15.93
N ASP A 499 12.98 5.68 16.83
CA ASP A 499 13.55 5.21 18.10
C ASP A 499 14.48 4.00 17.89
N PRO A 500 15.45 3.76 18.80
CA PRO A 500 16.46 2.72 18.63
C PRO A 500 15.86 1.31 18.45
N ILE A 501 14.79 1.01 19.19
CA ILE A 501 14.13 -0.31 19.15
C ILE A 501 13.44 -0.52 17.79
N THR A 502 12.86 0.54 17.21
CA THR A 502 12.28 0.47 15.87
C THR A 502 13.35 0.28 14.78
N ILE A 503 14.53 0.90 14.92
CA ILE A 503 15.66 0.71 13.99
C ILE A 503 16.09 -0.77 13.99
N ASP A 504 16.32 -1.35 15.17
CA ASP A 504 16.69 -2.76 15.32
C ASP A 504 15.63 -3.70 14.74
N ALA A 505 14.36 -3.39 14.97
CA ALA A 505 13.26 -4.17 14.41
C ALA A 505 13.24 -4.11 12.87
N TYR A 506 13.44 -2.93 12.26
CA TYR A 506 13.52 -2.84 10.80
C TYR A 506 14.71 -3.64 10.26
N ASN A 507 15.87 -3.58 10.92
CA ASN A 507 17.03 -4.39 10.54
C ASN A 507 16.72 -5.89 10.51
N GLY A 508 16.11 -6.42 11.57
CA GLY A 508 15.71 -7.83 11.63
C GLY A 508 14.60 -8.19 10.62
N ILE A 509 13.64 -7.29 10.40
CA ILE A 509 12.56 -7.48 9.42
C ILE A 509 13.12 -7.56 8.00
N ILE A 510 14.09 -6.71 7.64
CA ILE A 510 14.68 -6.66 6.30
C ILE A 510 15.47 -7.94 6.02
N GLU A 511 16.27 -8.40 6.97
CA GLU A 511 17.00 -9.66 6.86
C GLU A 511 16.06 -10.84 6.69
N HIS A 512 15.01 -10.89 7.51
CA HIS A 512 14.01 -11.95 7.43
C HIS A 512 13.20 -11.90 6.12
N GLU A 513 12.79 -10.72 5.67
CA GLU A 513 12.07 -10.54 4.40
C GLU A 513 12.92 -11.03 3.22
N GLN A 514 14.23 -10.75 3.21
CA GLN A 514 15.12 -11.21 2.16
C GLN A 514 15.35 -12.73 2.20
N ASP A 515 15.53 -13.31 3.39
CA ASP A 515 15.66 -14.76 3.56
C ASP A 515 14.39 -15.51 3.10
N VAL A 516 13.21 -15.04 3.52
CA VAL A 516 11.93 -15.61 3.08
C VAL A 516 11.80 -15.50 1.57
N ARG A 517 12.09 -14.32 1.00
CA ARG A 517 11.96 -14.12 -0.45
C ARG A 517 12.90 -15.04 -1.24
N ASN A 518 14.17 -15.14 -0.85
CA ASN A 518 15.15 -16.00 -1.52
C ASN A 518 14.70 -17.48 -1.50
N ARG A 519 14.09 -17.94 -0.40
CA ARG A 519 13.55 -19.31 -0.33
C ARG A 519 12.32 -19.50 -1.23
N LEU A 520 11.53 -18.45 -1.41
CA LEU A 520 10.33 -18.50 -2.25
C LEU A 520 10.63 -18.40 -3.74
N GLU A 521 11.81 -17.93 -4.14
CA GLU A 521 12.22 -17.89 -5.55
C GLU A 521 12.24 -19.28 -6.19
N GLU A 522 12.54 -20.33 -5.41
CA GLU A 522 12.50 -21.72 -5.89
C GLU A 522 11.07 -22.22 -6.18
N TYR A 523 10.04 -21.52 -5.65
CA TYR A 523 8.62 -21.87 -5.79
C TYR A 523 7.84 -20.88 -6.65
N ASP A 524 8.50 -19.89 -7.25
CA ASP A 524 7.91 -18.92 -8.17
C ASP A 524 7.76 -19.55 -9.57
N ILE A 525 6.77 -20.44 -9.70
CA ILE A 525 6.43 -21.19 -10.93
C ILE A 525 5.65 -20.30 -11.87
#